data_AF-A0A668UEP7-F1
#
_entry.id   AF-A0A668UEP7-F1
#
_cell.length_a   1.000
_cell.length_b   1.000
_cell.length_c   1.000
_cell.angle_alpha   90.00
_cell.angle_beta   90.00
_cell.angle_gamma   90.00
#
_symmetry.space_group_name_H-M   'P 1'
#
loop_
_entity.id
_entity.type
_entity.pdbx_description
1 polymer ?
#
loop_
_entity_poly.entity_id
_entity_poly.type
_entity_poly.pdbx_seq_one_letter_code
_entity_poly.pdbx_strand_id
1 'polypeptide(L)'
;MEPALKLLSDSGLKCEQTNFREDLSVFVCTAYVNENLEEIKHFVAEGGGLLIGGHAWWWAYTNPGQNVLTEFSGNKILTQMGLSLLPATIGGGSYKAPVPSQAVKDSYHFRHLLSRFAAHVTTDESP
;
A
#
# COMPACT_ATOMS: atom_id res chain seq x y z
N MET A 1 -16.67 -10.42 -4.12
CA MET A 1 -16.78 -9.44 -3.02
C MET A 1 -17.70 -9.93 -1.91
N GLU A 2 -18.80 -10.63 -2.22
CA GLU A 2 -19.69 -11.24 -1.20
C GLU A 2 -19.01 -12.12 -0.15
N PRO A 3 -18.00 -12.96 -0.46
CA PRO A 3 -17.35 -13.78 0.57
C PRO A 3 -16.59 -12.94 1.61
N ALA A 4 -16.03 -11.80 1.19
CA ALA A 4 -15.32 -10.90 2.08
C ALA A 4 -16.28 -10.11 2.98
N LEU A 5 -17.39 -9.63 2.42
CA LEU A 5 -18.45 -8.96 3.19
C LEU A 5 -19.04 -9.89 4.25
N LYS A 6 -19.31 -11.15 3.90
CA LYS A 6 -19.79 -12.15 4.85
C LYS A 6 -18.78 -12.39 5.98
N LEU A 7 -17.52 -12.61 5.65
CA LEU A 7 -16.45 -12.83 6.63
C LEU A 7 -16.28 -11.65 7.61
N LEU A 8 -16.33 -10.42 7.10
CA LEU A 8 -16.20 -9.22 7.92
C LEU A 8 -17.42 -9.04 8.84
N SER A 9 -18.62 -9.26 8.31
CA SER A 9 -19.86 -9.23 9.10
C SER A 9 -19.88 -10.31 10.18
N ASP A 10 -19.44 -11.53 9.87
CA ASP A 10 -19.31 -12.64 10.83
C ASP A 10 -18.30 -12.33 11.94
N SER A 11 -17.36 -11.40 11.70
CA SER A 11 -16.39 -10.91 12.69
C SER A 11 -16.96 -9.80 13.60
N GLY A 12 -18.24 -9.45 13.45
CA GLY A 12 -18.91 -8.39 14.22
C GLY A 12 -18.68 -6.97 13.69
N LEU A 13 -18.05 -6.82 12.53
CA LEU A 13 -17.86 -5.52 11.90
C LEU A 13 -19.16 -5.12 11.18
N LYS A 14 -19.57 -3.86 11.35
CA LYS A 14 -20.64 -3.28 10.54
C LYS A 14 -20.07 -2.98 9.17
N CYS A 15 -20.49 -3.74 8.17
CA CYS A 15 -20.03 -3.59 6.80
C CYS A 15 -21.20 -3.38 5.86
N GLU A 16 -20.99 -2.54 4.86
CA GLU A 16 -21.92 -2.33 3.77
C GLU A 16 -21.16 -2.33 2.45
N GLN A 17 -21.84 -2.72 1.38
CA GLN A 17 -21.30 -2.59 0.04
C GLN A 17 -21.66 -1.20 -0.50
N THR A 18 -20.66 -0.35 -0.67
CA THR A 18 -20.85 1.04 -1.09
C THR A 18 -19.65 1.56 -1.88
N ASN A 19 -19.81 2.69 -2.56
CA ASN A 19 -18.69 3.45 -3.14
C ASN A 19 -17.97 4.22 -2.02
N PHE A 20 -16.87 4.90 -2.35
CA PHE A 20 -16.18 5.72 -1.36
C PHE A 20 -17.12 6.78 -0.76
N ARG A 21 -17.07 6.94 0.56
CA ARG A 21 -17.74 8.01 1.33
C ARG A 21 -16.86 8.42 2.51
N GLU A 22 -16.89 9.69 2.86
CA GLU A 22 -16.05 10.27 3.92
C GLU A 22 -16.52 9.89 5.34
N ASP A 23 -17.78 9.45 5.50
CA ASP A 23 -18.36 9.06 6.79
C ASP A 23 -17.95 7.64 7.25
N LEU A 24 -17.18 6.92 6.45
CA LEU A 24 -16.71 5.56 6.75
C LEU A 24 -15.60 5.58 7.81
N SER A 25 -15.49 4.52 8.62
CA SER A 25 -14.30 4.35 9.48
C SER A 25 -13.16 3.63 8.75
N VAL A 26 -13.51 2.71 7.85
CA VAL A 26 -12.57 1.94 7.02
C VAL A 26 -13.15 1.80 5.63
N PHE A 27 -12.39 2.18 4.61
CA PHE A 27 -12.74 1.94 3.21
C PHE A 27 -12.02 0.69 2.69
N VAL A 28 -12.76 -0.18 2.02
CA VAL A 28 -12.25 -1.44 1.44
C VAL A 28 -12.38 -1.37 -0.07
N CYS A 29 -11.28 -1.46 -0.80
CA CYS A 29 -11.31 -1.38 -2.26
C CYS A 29 -10.31 -2.31 -2.94
N THR A 30 -10.47 -2.47 -4.25
CA THR A 30 -9.48 -3.19 -5.05
C THR A 30 -8.34 -2.25 -5.45
N ALA A 31 -7.16 -2.80 -5.75
CA ALA A 31 -6.04 -2.05 -6.29
C ALA A 31 -6.26 -1.53 -7.73
N TYR A 32 -7.47 -1.70 -8.29
CA TYR A 32 -7.86 -1.21 -9.61
C TYR A 32 -8.80 0.01 -9.54
N VAL A 33 -8.90 0.66 -8.37
CA VAL A 33 -9.70 1.88 -8.16
C VAL A 33 -9.18 3.02 -9.03
N ASN A 34 -10.05 3.68 -9.79
CA ASN A 34 -9.69 4.79 -10.69
C ASN A 34 -10.48 6.07 -10.40
N GLU A 35 -11.33 6.05 -9.37
CA GLU A 35 -12.21 7.13 -8.96
C GLU A 35 -11.88 7.54 -7.52
N ASN A 36 -12.16 8.79 -7.16
CA ASN A 36 -11.97 9.33 -5.81
C ASN A 36 -10.56 9.18 -5.22
N LEU A 37 -9.51 9.16 -6.07
CA LEU A 37 -8.15 8.88 -5.62
C LEU A 37 -7.65 9.90 -4.59
N GLU A 38 -7.95 11.18 -4.80
CA GLU A 38 -7.52 12.25 -3.90
C GLU A 38 -8.33 12.23 -2.60
N GLU A 39 -9.63 12.00 -2.68
CA GLU A 39 -10.52 11.90 -1.54
C GLU A 39 -10.16 10.70 -0.65
N ILE A 40 -9.80 9.55 -1.24
CA ILE A 40 -9.29 8.40 -0.51
C ILE A 40 -7.97 8.73 0.20
N LYS A 41 -7.06 9.47 -0.45
CA LYS A 41 -5.80 9.90 0.18
C LYS A 41 -6.06 10.84 1.36
N HIS A 42 -6.95 11.81 1.19
CA HIS A 42 -7.33 12.75 2.25
C HIS A 42 -7.97 12.02 3.43
N PHE A 43 -8.92 11.13 3.16
CA PHE A 43 -9.55 10.30 4.17
C PHE A 43 -8.54 9.52 5.02
N VAL A 44 -7.54 8.90 4.40
CA VAL A 44 -6.48 8.19 5.15
C VAL A 44 -5.59 9.16 5.91
N ALA A 45 -5.24 10.30 5.32
CA ALA A 45 -4.45 11.34 5.98
C ALA A 45 -5.16 11.93 7.21
N GLU A 46 -6.49 11.98 7.20
CA GLU A 46 -7.34 12.44 8.31
C GLU A 46 -7.61 11.37 9.37
N GLY A 47 -7.09 10.14 9.19
CA GLY A 47 -7.15 9.05 10.16
C GLY A 47 -8.13 7.92 9.81
N GLY A 48 -8.76 7.99 8.64
CA GLY A 48 -9.56 6.89 8.09
C GLY A 48 -8.71 5.66 7.78
N GLY A 49 -9.27 4.46 7.96
CA GLY A 49 -8.59 3.21 7.62
C GLY A 49 -8.74 2.83 6.15
N LEU A 50 -7.69 2.29 5.52
CA LEU A 50 -7.76 1.76 4.16
C LEU A 50 -7.34 0.29 4.11
N LEU A 51 -8.21 -0.55 3.57
CA LEU A 51 -7.88 -1.92 3.15
C LEU A 51 -7.93 -1.99 1.63
N ILE A 52 -6.78 -2.22 1.01
CA ILE A 52 -6.65 -2.28 -0.45
C ILE A 52 -5.97 -3.59 -0.86
N GLY A 53 -6.52 -4.26 -1.85
CA GLY A 53 -6.00 -5.54 -2.33
C GLY A 53 -6.13 -5.74 -3.84
N GLY A 54 -5.14 -6.36 -4.46
CA GLY A 54 -5.15 -6.68 -5.88
C GLY A 54 -3.79 -7.11 -6.38
N HIS A 55 -3.72 -7.47 -7.66
CA HIS A 55 -2.55 -8.08 -8.27
C HIS A 55 -1.94 -7.15 -9.32
N ALA A 56 -0.84 -6.47 -8.97
CA ALA A 56 -0.14 -5.59 -9.91
C ALA A 56 0.55 -6.37 -11.05
N TRP A 57 0.90 -7.65 -10.85
CA TRP A 57 1.56 -8.48 -11.85
C TRP A 57 0.74 -8.63 -13.15
N TRP A 58 -0.58 -8.84 -13.03
CA TRP A 58 -1.43 -9.01 -14.22
C TRP A 58 -1.55 -7.70 -14.99
N TRP A 59 -1.74 -6.59 -14.26
CA TRP A 59 -1.75 -5.27 -14.87
C TRP A 59 -0.44 -4.97 -15.61
N ALA A 60 0.71 -5.31 -15.01
CA ALA A 60 2.01 -5.13 -15.64
C ALA A 60 2.18 -5.95 -16.91
N TYR A 61 1.70 -7.20 -16.90
CA TYR A 61 1.70 -8.08 -18.07
C TYR A 61 0.86 -7.52 -19.21
N THR A 62 -0.31 -6.93 -18.92
CA THR A 62 -1.20 -6.36 -19.95
C THR A 62 -0.83 -4.95 -20.40
N ASN A 63 0.08 -4.26 -19.70
CA ASN A 63 0.49 -2.89 -19.99
C ASN A 63 2.02 -2.81 -20.22
N PRO A 64 2.55 -3.43 -21.29
CA PRO A 64 3.99 -3.45 -21.53
C PRO A 64 4.53 -2.03 -21.74
N GLY A 65 5.69 -1.76 -21.15
CA GLY A 65 6.37 -0.47 -21.25
C GLY A 65 5.85 0.62 -20.29
N GLN A 66 4.77 0.36 -19.54
CA GLN A 66 4.30 1.28 -18.51
C GLN A 66 4.98 1.01 -17.16
N ASN A 67 5.15 2.07 -16.37
CA ASN A 67 5.75 1.97 -15.05
C ASN A 67 4.68 1.64 -14.00
N VAL A 68 4.71 0.41 -13.47
CA VAL A 68 3.77 -0.06 -12.45
C VAL A 68 3.75 0.83 -11.20
N LEU A 69 4.86 1.46 -10.82
CA LEU A 69 4.92 2.29 -9.63
C LEU A 69 4.15 3.62 -9.78
N THR A 70 4.00 4.14 -11.00
CA THR A 70 3.35 5.44 -11.28
C THR A 70 2.01 5.29 -11.99
N GLU A 71 1.87 4.27 -12.83
CA GLU A 71 0.72 4.09 -13.71
C GLU A 71 -0.34 3.15 -13.14
N PHE A 72 0.05 2.18 -12.31
CA PHE A 72 -0.91 1.27 -11.67
C PHE A 72 -1.75 2.02 -10.64
N SER A 73 -3.06 1.91 -10.73
CA SER A 73 -3.95 2.79 -9.99
C SER A 73 -3.90 2.60 -8.47
N GLY A 74 -3.76 1.37 -7.98
CA GLY A 74 -3.49 1.11 -6.57
C GLY A 74 -2.21 1.79 -6.05
N ASN A 75 -1.18 1.90 -6.89
CA ASN A 75 0.07 2.60 -6.52
C ASN A 75 -0.07 4.12 -6.53
N LYS A 76 -1.03 4.69 -7.28
CA LYS A 76 -1.33 6.13 -7.21
C LYS A 76 -1.79 6.56 -5.82
N ILE A 77 -2.37 5.65 -5.05
CA ILE A 77 -2.75 5.86 -3.64
C ILE A 77 -1.59 5.44 -2.72
N LEU A 78 -1.15 4.18 -2.84
CA LEU A 78 -0.21 3.57 -1.89
C LEU A 78 1.16 4.25 -1.85
N THR A 79 1.68 4.75 -2.97
CA THR A 79 3.02 5.34 -3.03
C THR A 79 3.14 6.56 -2.13
N GLN A 80 2.08 7.36 -2.01
CA GLN A 80 2.03 8.51 -1.09
C GLN A 80 2.02 8.08 0.38
N MET A 81 1.60 6.84 0.67
CA MET A 81 1.61 6.21 1.99
C MET A 81 2.91 5.44 2.25
N GLY A 82 3.90 5.51 1.35
CA GLY A 82 5.19 4.81 1.48
C GLY A 82 5.13 3.31 1.15
N LEU A 83 4.08 2.86 0.44
CA LEU A 83 3.89 1.47 0.04
C LEU A 83 3.72 1.37 -1.48
N SER A 84 4.10 0.24 -2.08
CA SER A 84 3.81 -0.01 -3.50
C SER A 84 3.64 -1.51 -3.76
N LEU A 85 2.72 -1.84 -4.66
CA LEU A 85 2.56 -3.16 -5.23
C LEU A 85 3.50 -3.34 -6.42
N LEU A 86 4.27 -4.42 -6.41
CA LEU A 86 5.26 -4.72 -7.44
C LEU A 86 4.68 -5.64 -8.52
N PRO A 87 5.23 -5.62 -9.75
CA PRO A 87 4.86 -6.58 -10.80
C PRO A 87 5.30 -8.02 -10.49
N ALA A 88 6.17 -8.21 -9.50
CA ALA A 88 6.68 -9.50 -9.11
C ALA A 88 5.58 -10.41 -8.56
N THR A 89 5.70 -11.70 -8.85
CA THR A 89 4.87 -12.74 -8.24
C THR A 89 5.68 -13.49 -7.18
N ILE A 90 4.96 -14.10 -6.25
CA ILE A 90 5.51 -15.05 -5.28
C ILE A 90 4.80 -16.38 -5.45
N GLY A 91 5.40 -17.47 -4.97
CA GLY A 91 4.76 -18.78 -4.95
C GLY A 91 3.41 -18.76 -4.22
N GLY A 92 2.49 -19.64 -4.60
CA GLY A 92 1.25 -19.82 -3.83
C GLY A 92 1.57 -20.37 -2.43
N GLY A 93 1.06 -19.73 -1.38
CA GLY A 93 1.33 -20.17 0.00
C GLY A 93 0.74 -19.24 1.05
N SER A 94 0.89 -19.63 2.32
CA SER A 94 0.54 -18.79 3.46
C SER A 94 1.77 -18.01 3.92
N TYR A 95 1.72 -16.69 3.77
CA TYR A 95 2.76 -15.78 4.22
C TYR A 95 2.29 -15.09 5.48
N LYS A 96 2.98 -15.31 6.60
CA LYS A 96 2.66 -14.62 7.85
C LYS A 96 3.09 -13.18 7.76
N ALA A 97 2.28 -12.29 8.32
CA ALA A 97 2.69 -10.90 8.52
C ALA A 97 4.01 -10.89 9.32
N PRO A 98 5.02 -10.12 8.88
CA PRO A 98 6.27 -10.01 9.62
C PRO A 98 6.01 -9.53 11.05
N VAL A 99 6.69 -10.11 12.03
CA VAL A 99 6.66 -9.59 13.40
C VAL A 99 7.41 -8.26 13.40
N PRO A 100 6.78 -7.12 13.77
CA PRO A 100 7.39 -5.79 13.60
C PRO A 100 8.77 -5.66 14.25
N SER A 101 8.96 -6.22 15.45
CA SER A 101 10.24 -6.18 16.17
C SER A 101 11.39 -6.91 15.46
N GLN A 102 11.06 -7.92 14.64
CA GLN A 102 12.02 -8.66 13.83
C GLN A 102 12.22 -7.99 12.46
N ALA A 103 11.12 -7.59 11.81
CA ALA A 103 11.14 -6.90 10.52
C ALA A 103 11.92 -5.57 10.56
N VAL A 104 11.84 -4.83 11.68
CA VAL A 104 12.64 -3.61 11.86
C VAL A 104 14.14 -3.91 11.93
N LYS A 105 14.57 -5.08 12.42
CA LYS A 105 15.99 -5.43 12.40
C LYS A 105 16.46 -5.82 11.01
N ASP A 106 15.62 -6.53 10.26
CA ASP A 106 16.00 -7.14 8.99
C ASP A 106 15.77 -6.22 7.77
N SER A 107 14.81 -5.28 7.86
CA SER A 107 14.30 -4.50 6.72
C SER A 107 14.41 -2.99 6.87
N TYR A 108 14.84 -2.46 8.02
CA TYR A 108 14.89 -1.01 8.27
C TYR A 108 16.15 -0.37 7.67
N HIS A 109 16.31 -0.55 6.36
CA HIS A 109 17.38 0.04 5.59
C HIS A 109 17.28 1.57 5.55
N PHE A 110 16.10 2.17 5.76
CA PHE A 110 15.94 3.61 5.72
C PHE A 110 16.81 4.34 6.75
N ARG A 111 16.83 3.91 8.02
CA ARG A 111 17.70 4.55 9.04
C ARG A 111 19.18 4.35 8.73
N HIS A 112 19.54 3.18 8.21
CA HIS A 112 20.92 2.89 7.81
C HIS A 112 21.33 3.78 6.61
N LEU A 113 20.50 3.87 5.57
CA LEU A 113 20.72 4.68 4.39
C LEU A 113 20.70 6.18 4.71
N LEU A 114 19.78 6.64 5.56
CA LEU A 114 19.71 8.02 6.04
C LEU A 114 20.96 8.37 6.86
N SER A 115 21.42 7.46 7.73
CA SER A 115 22.69 7.64 8.46
C SER A 115 23.89 7.72 7.52
N ARG A 116 23.93 6.90 6.46
CA ARG A 116 24.99 6.96 5.44
C ARG A 116 24.94 8.26 4.64
N PHE A 117 23.74 8.71 4.27
CA PHE A 117 23.52 9.96 3.57
C PHE A 117 23.93 11.17 4.43
N ALA A 118 23.48 11.22 5.69
CA ALA A 118 23.84 12.26 6.63
C ALA A 118 25.37 12.31 6.83
N ALA A 119 26.01 11.15 7.04
CA ALA A 119 27.47 11.08 7.15
C ALA A 119 28.16 11.68 5.92
N HIS A 120 27.75 11.28 4.71
CA HIS A 120 28.30 11.79 3.45
C HIS A 120 28.18 13.31 3.33
N VAL A 121 26.99 13.87 3.61
CA VAL A 121 26.74 15.32 3.54
C VAL A 121 27.53 16.10 4.60
N THR A 122 27.79 15.50 5.77
CA THR A 122 28.60 16.12 6.83
C THR A 122 30.11 15.99 6.63
N THR A 123 30.55 15.11 5.72
CA THR A 123 31.98 14.87 5.44
C THR A 123 32.52 15.63 4.22
N ASP A 124 31.77 16.58 3.66
CA ASP A 124 32.34 17.57 2.73
C ASP A 124 33.28 18.53 3.48
N GLU A 125 34.47 18.05 3.84
CA GLU A 125 35.65 18.91 3.90
C GLU A 125 35.93 19.38 2.47
N SER A 126 35.73 20.68 2.24
CA SER A 126 36.10 21.35 0.99
C SER A 126 37.61 21.19 0.72
N PRO A 127 38.04 21.09 -0.55
CA PRO A 127 39.44 20.95 -0.92
C PRO A 127 40.34 22.10 -0.44
#